data_AF-A0A7Y9TG79-F1
#
_entry.id   AF-A0A7Y9TG79-F1
#
_cell.length_a   1.000
_cell.length_b   1.000
_cell.length_c   1.000
_cell.angle_alpha   90.00
_cell.angle_beta   90.00
_cell.angle_gamma   90.00
#
_symmetry.space_group_name_H-M   'P 1'
#
loop_
_entity.id
_entity.type
_entity.pdbx_description
1 polymer ?
#
loop_
_entity_poly.entity_id
_entity_poly.type
_entity_poly.pdbx_seq_one_letter_code
_entity_poly.pdbx_strand_id
1 'polypeptide(L)'
;MKFTRFAAPALALALLGTTGAMVAQQYGPPQGPPPPPGYGQPGGWDTPPQEYREFQRQGFHDGIEGARKDIENHRRPNVNNRDEFRHPNVPGNVRHDYREAFRRGYNVGIQNILNGGGPRPY
;
A
#
# COMPACT_ATOMS: atom_id res chain seq x y z
N MET A 1 22.60 -11.02 -50.00
CA MET A 1 23.54 -9.91 -50.30
C MET A 1 23.53 -8.93 -49.13
N LYS A 2 24.71 -8.56 -48.64
CA LYS A 2 24.95 -7.69 -47.48
C LYS A 2 24.85 -6.22 -47.90
N PHE A 3 24.17 -5.38 -47.11
CA PHE A 3 24.35 -3.93 -47.16
C PHE A 3 24.69 -3.41 -45.76
N THR A 4 25.96 -3.07 -45.61
CA THR A 4 26.55 -2.32 -44.51
C THR A 4 26.42 -0.83 -44.82
N ARG A 5 26.05 0.00 -43.84
CA ARG A 5 26.24 1.45 -43.88
C ARG A 5 26.83 1.97 -42.56
N PHE A 6 28.09 2.40 -42.67
CA PHE A 6 28.85 3.48 -42.02
C PHE A 6 28.26 4.13 -40.74
N ALA A 7 28.93 4.03 -39.59
CA ALA A 7 30.06 4.85 -39.08
C ALA A 7 29.58 6.14 -38.36
N ALA A 8 29.52 6.11 -37.02
CA ALA A 8 30.48 6.72 -36.05
C ALA A 8 30.09 8.17 -35.69
N PRO A 9 30.50 8.79 -34.54
CA PRO A 9 31.47 8.35 -33.53
C PRO A 9 31.12 8.66 -32.04
N ALA A 10 32.03 8.24 -31.14
CA ALA A 10 32.42 8.87 -29.86
C ALA A 10 31.36 8.97 -28.73
N LEU A 11 31.65 8.74 -27.45
CA LEU A 11 32.86 8.89 -26.64
C LEU A 11 32.75 7.93 -25.45
N ALA A 12 33.88 7.34 -25.08
CA ALA A 12 34.05 6.54 -23.87
C ALA A 12 33.94 7.41 -22.61
N LEU A 13 33.50 6.79 -21.51
CA LEU A 13 33.68 7.08 -20.07
C LEU A 13 32.50 6.38 -19.38
N ALA A 14 32.57 5.64 -18.27
CA ALA A 14 33.64 5.20 -17.39
C ALA A 14 32.98 4.19 -16.41
N LEU A 15 33.78 3.23 -15.91
CA LEU A 15 33.67 2.66 -14.55
C LEU A 15 32.56 1.62 -14.25
N LEU A 16 33.01 0.36 -14.17
CA LEU A 16 32.88 -0.55 -13.01
C LEU A 16 31.51 -0.71 -12.33
N GLY A 17 31.00 -1.95 -12.35
CA GLY A 17 30.32 -2.51 -11.18
C GLY A 17 28.96 -3.17 -11.42
N THR A 18 28.98 -4.51 -11.37
CA THR A 18 27.90 -5.39 -10.85
C THR A 18 26.53 -5.39 -11.55
N THR A 19 26.34 -6.47 -12.29
CA THR A 19 25.10 -7.21 -12.60
C THR A 19 23.95 -7.04 -11.61
N GLY A 20 22.74 -6.73 -12.12
CA GLY A 20 21.49 -6.98 -11.40
C GLY A 20 20.29 -6.24 -11.98
N ALA A 21 19.34 -7.01 -12.51
CA ALA A 21 17.95 -6.62 -12.80
C ALA A 21 17.70 -5.77 -14.06
N MET A 22 17.41 -6.46 -15.17
CA MET A 22 16.39 -5.99 -16.09
C MET A 22 15.10 -6.80 -15.91
N VAL A 23 13.99 -6.07 -16.07
CA VAL A 23 12.58 -6.48 -16.29
C VAL A 23 11.71 -6.68 -15.04
N ALA A 24 10.89 -5.66 -14.70
CA ALA A 24 9.47 -5.63 -15.12
C ALA A 24 8.70 -4.40 -14.56
N GLN A 25 7.85 -3.82 -15.42
CA GLN A 25 6.66 -2.98 -15.17
C GLN A 25 6.81 -1.71 -14.27
N GLN A 26 6.81 -0.48 -14.82
CA GLN A 26 5.68 0.27 -15.44
C GLN A 26 4.91 1.14 -14.41
N TYR A 27 5.07 2.47 -14.58
CA TYR A 27 4.45 3.65 -13.95
C TYR A 27 4.79 3.99 -12.48
N GLY A 28 5.84 4.78 -12.29
CA GLY A 28 6.07 5.61 -11.08
C GLY A 28 7.35 6.45 -11.19
N PRO A 29 7.40 7.70 -10.67
CA PRO A 29 8.63 8.50 -10.66
C PRO A 29 9.73 7.85 -9.79
N PRO A 30 11.01 8.17 -10.03
CA PRO A 30 12.16 7.47 -9.43
C PRO A 30 12.14 7.49 -7.91
N GLN A 31 12.31 6.31 -7.31
CA GLN A 31 12.35 6.11 -5.87
C GLN A 31 13.65 6.69 -5.29
N GLY A 32 13.51 7.62 -4.33
CA GLY A 32 14.63 8.14 -3.55
C GLY A 32 15.27 7.08 -2.65
N PRO A 33 16.37 7.41 -1.95
CA PRO A 33 17.11 6.47 -1.12
C PRO A 33 16.22 5.80 -0.08
N PRO A 34 16.45 4.51 0.24
CA PRO A 34 15.61 3.76 1.17
C PRO A 34 15.64 4.41 2.56
N PRO A 35 14.48 4.52 3.25
CA PRO A 35 14.43 5.11 4.59
C PRO A 35 15.18 4.22 5.61
N PRO A 36 15.74 4.82 6.69
CA PRO A 36 16.49 4.10 7.71
C PRO A 36 15.65 3.06 8.45
N PRO A 37 16.26 1.99 9.01
CA PRO A 37 15.54 0.88 9.61
C PRO A 37 14.94 1.29 10.96
N GLY A 38 13.68 1.69 10.95
CA GLY A 38 12.86 1.95 12.12
C GLY A 38 11.38 1.86 11.75
N TYR A 39 10.71 0.79 12.19
CA TYR A 39 9.25 0.62 12.18
C TYR A 39 8.48 0.91 10.88
N GLY A 40 9.12 0.86 9.72
CA GLY A 40 8.46 0.95 8.42
C GLY A 40 8.46 -0.40 7.72
N GLN A 41 7.33 -1.11 7.75
CA GLN A 41 7.04 -2.06 6.66
C GLN A 41 7.20 -1.28 5.33
N PRO A 42 7.72 -1.88 4.25
CA PRO A 42 7.96 -1.20 2.97
C PRO A 42 6.68 -0.73 2.21
N GLY A 43 5.58 -0.46 2.92
CA GLY A 43 4.34 0.11 2.39
C GLY A 43 3.80 1.21 3.31
N GLY A 44 2.94 2.07 2.78
CA GLY A 44 2.30 3.16 3.53
C GLY A 44 1.51 2.68 4.76
N TRP A 45 1.03 3.62 5.57
CA TRP A 45 0.21 3.32 6.76
C TRP A 45 -1.05 2.50 6.43
N ASP A 46 -1.49 2.57 5.18
CA ASP A 46 -2.64 1.89 4.59
C ASP A 46 -2.31 0.49 4.02
N THR A 47 -1.06 0.05 4.14
CA THR A 47 -0.62 -1.25 3.64
C THR A 47 -0.88 -2.35 4.67
N PRO A 48 -1.62 -3.42 4.33
CA PRO A 48 -1.85 -4.52 5.23
C PRO A 48 -0.55 -5.31 5.47
N PRO A 49 -0.35 -5.87 6.67
CA PRO A 49 0.82 -6.70 6.98
C PRO A 49 1.01 -7.83 5.97
N GLN A 50 2.27 -8.14 5.64
CA GLN A 50 2.61 -9.11 4.59
C GLN A 50 2.15 -10.54 4.92
N GLU A 51 1.97 -10.86 6.20
CA GLU A 51 1.45 -12.13 6.68
C GLU A 51 -0.07 -12.29 6.50
N TYR A 52 -0.79 -11.21 6.19
CA TYR A 52 -2.25 -11.28 6.01
C TYR A 52 -2.59 -12.08 4.77
N ARG A 53 -3.57 -12.97 4.92
CA ARG A 53 -4.22 -13.67 3.81
C ARG A 53 -5.23 -12.75 3.12
N GLU A 54 -5.78 -13.19 2.00
CA GLU A 54 -6.73 -12.45 1.16
C GLU A 54 -7.82 -11.71 1.97
N PHE A 55 -8.64 -12.44 2.75
CA PHE A 55 -9.73 -11.82 3.51
C PHE A 55 -9.27 -10.94 4.67
N GLN A 56 -8.07 -11.17 5.21
CA GLN A 56 -7.48 -10.28 6.21
C GLN A 56 -7.02 -8.98 5.56
N ARG A 57 -6.40 -9.04 4.38
CA ARG A 57 -6.03 -7.84 3.60
C ARG A 57 -7.28 -7.04 3.25
N GLN A 58 -8.31 -7.72 2.74
CA GLN A 58 -9.60 -7.10 2.46
C GLN A 58 -10.19 -6.44 3.71
N GLY A 59 -10.26 -7.16 4.83
CA GLY A 59 -10.76 -6.62 6.09
C GLY A 59 -10.00 -5.37 6.52
N PHE A 60 -8.66 -5.40 6.47
CA PHE A 60 -7.81 -4.26 6.81
C PHE A 60 -8.12 -3.01 5.96
N HIS A 61 -8.21 -3.17 4.65
CA HIS A 61 -8.57 -2.06 3.74
C HIS A 61 -9.98 -1.54 4.02
N ASP A 62 -10.96 -2.42 4.17
CA ASP A 62 -12.34 -2.04 4.48
C ASP A 62 -12.45 -1.31 5.84
N GLY A 63 -11.60 -1.70 6.80
CA GLY A 63 -11.46 -1.01 8.08
C GLY A 63 -10.99 0.43 7.94
N ILE A 64 -9.94 0.66 7.14
CA ILE A 64 -9.42 2.02 6.85
C ILE A 64 -10.50 2.88 6.19
N GLU A 65 -11.17 2.34 5.18
CA GLU A 65 -12.26 3.03 4.48
C GLU A 65 -13.43 3.33 5.44
N GLY A 66 -13.75 2.38 6.33
CA GLY A 66 -14.73 2.55 7.38
C GLY A 66 -14.39 3.68 8.34
N ALA A 67 -13.11 3.81 8.73
CA ALA A 67 -12.63 4.91 9.55
C ALA A 67 -12.73 6.26 8.82
N ARG A 68 -12.28 6.32 7.55
CA ARG A 68 -12.38 7.53 6.72
C ARG A 68 -13.81 8.04 6.62
N LYS A 69 -14.74 7.14 6.26
CA LYS A 69 -16.17 7.45 6.18
C LYS A 69 -16.73 7.93 7.53
N ASP A 70 -16.17 7.51 8.67
CA ASP A 70 -16.75 7.86 9.99
C ASP A 70 -16.35 9.26 10.37
N ILE A 71 -15.09 9.60 10.12
CA ILE A 71 -14.60 10.96 10.30
C ILE A 71 -15.28 11.92 9.30
N GLU A 72 -15.40 11.55 8.03
CA GLU A 72 -16.06 12.36 6.99
C GLU A 72 -17.53 12.65 7.33
N ASN A 73 -18.24 11.65 7.86
CA ASN A 73 -19.62 11.82 8.32
C ASN A 73 -19.74 12.45 9.71
N HIS A 74 -18.64 12.97 10.29
CA HIS A 74 -18.59 13.55 11.63
C HIS A 74 -19.15 12.62 12.72
N ARG A 75 -19.04 11.31 12.52
CA ARG A 75 -19.48 10.30 13.48
C ARG A 75 -18.39 10.06 14.51
N ARG A 76 -18.81 9.63 15.71
CA ARG A 76 -17.87 9.13 16.71
C ARG A 76 -17.19 7.87 16.17
N PRO A 77 -15.84 7.76 16.25
CA PRO A 77 -15.14 6.55 15.85
C PRO A 77 -15.65 5.31 16.60
N ASN A 78 -16.28 4.41 15.88
CA ASN A 78 -16.73 3.11 16.37
C ASN A 78 -16.88 2.14 15.20
N VAL A 79 -16.09 1.06 15.22
CA VAL A 79 -16.10 0.01 14.21
C VAL A 79 -17.50 -0.62 14.02
N ASN A 80 -18.33 -0.64 15.06
CA ASN A 80 -19.69 -1.18 15.00
C ASN A 80 -20.68 -0.30 14.22
N ASN A 81 -20.30 0.93 13.86
CA ASN A 81 -21.10 1.78 12.98
C ASN A 81 -21.10 1.27 11.53
N ARG A 82 -20.28 0.26 11.22
CA ARG A 82 -20.10 -0.29 9.87
C ARG A 82 -20.85 -1.59 9.70
N ASP A 83 -21.73 -1.60 8.71
CA ASP A 83 -22.43 -2.81 8.31
C ASP A 83 -21.47 -3.82 7.69
N GLU A 84 -20.39 -3.37 7.04
CA GLU A 84 -19.33 -4.22 6.53
C GLU A 84 -18.62 -4.97 7.68
N PHE A 85 -18.50 -4.36 8.86
CA PHE A 85 -17.95 -5.02 10.04
C PHE A 85 -18.96 -5.97 10.72
N ARG A 86 -20.22 -5.52 10.84
CA ARG A 86 -21.30 -6.27 11.50
C ARG A 86 -21.78 -7.45 10.66
N HIS A 87 -21.91 -7.28 9.36
CA HIS A 87 -22.42 -8.24 8.40
C HIS A 87 -21.52 -8.32 7.17
N PRO A 88 -20.27 -8.77 7.34
CA PRO A 88 -19.33 -8.86 6.24
C PRO A 88 -19.81 -9.87 5.20
N ASN A 89 -19.78 -9.46 3.93
CA ASN A 89 -20.08 -10.32 2.78
C ASN A 89 -18.89 -11.23 2.44
N VAL A 90 -18.48 -12.04 3.41
CA VAL A 90 -17.38 -13.01 3.30
C VAL A 90 -17.83 -14.39 3.78
N PRO A 91 -17.19 -15.48 3.33
CA PRO A 91 -17.48 -16.82 3.81
C PRO A 91 -17.39 -16.92 5.34
N GLY A 92 -18.28 -17.71 5.95
CA GLY A 92 -18.41 -17.77 7.40
C GLY A 92 -17.14 -18.21 8.13
N ASN A 93 -16.34 -19.08 7.51
CA ASN A 93 -15.08 -19.59 8.05
C ASN A 93 -13.96 -18.55 8.13
N VAL A 94 -14.00 -17.50 7.30
CA VAL A 94 -12.99 -16.42 7.28
C VAL A 94 -13.49 -15.13 7.94
N ARG A 95 -14.75 -15.12 8.36
CA ARG A 95 -15.42 -13.94 8.93
C ARG A 95 -14.71 -13.39 10.15
N HIS A 96 -14.18 -14.27 10.99
CA HIS A 96 -13.43 -13.88 12.18
C HIS A 96 -12.17 -13.09 11.79
N ASP A 97 -11.33 -13.69 10.95
CA ASP A 97 -10.06 -13.11 10.51
C ASP A 97 -10.27 -11.79 9.75
N TYR A 98 -11.30 -11.73 8.91
CA TYR A 98 -11.74 -10.50 8.26
C TYR A 98 -12.04 -9.40 9.29
N ARG A 99 -12.86 -9.69 10.30
CA ARG A 99 -13.26 -8.71 11.33
C ARG A 99 -12.08 -8.27 12.20
N GLU A 100 -11.16 -9.16 12.51
CA GLU A 100 -9.95 -8.80 13.25
C GLU A 100 -9.06 -7.83 12.46
N ALA A 101 -8.82 -8.14 11.19
CA ALA A 101 -8.07 -7.26 10.32
C ALA A 101 -8.80 -5.93 10.09
N PHE A 102 -10.13 -5.95 9.97
CA PHE A 102 -10.96 -4.75 9.89
C PHE A 102 -10.79 -3.84 11.10
N ARG A 103 -10.84 -4.39 12.32
CA ARG A 103 -10.60 -3.58 13.53
C ARG A 103 -9.23 -2.93 13.52
N ARG A 104 -8.20 -3.65 13.06
CA ARG A 104 -6.83 -3.11 12.96
C ARG A 104 -6.75 -1.98 11.95
N GLY A 105 -7.25 -2.19 10.74
CA GLY A 105 -7.29 -1.18 9.69
C GLY A 105 -8.10 0.06 10.11
N TYR A 106 -9.23 -0.15 10.79
CA TYR A 106 -10.05 0.94 11.34
C TYR A 106 -9.26 1.78 12.35
N ASN A 107 -8.60 1.14 13.31
CA ASN A 107 -7.81 1.84 14.32
C ASN A 107 -6.64 2.62 13.69
N VAL A 108 -5.94 2.01 12.72
CA VAL A 108 -4.87 2.65 11.97
C VAL A 108 -5.39 3.87 11.20
N GLY A 109 -6.53 3.74 10.51
CA GLY A 109 -7.18 4.83 9.80
C GLY A 109 -7.55 5.99 10.73
N ILE A 110 -8.18 5.70 11.87
CA ILE A 110 -8.53 6.72 12.87
C ILE A 110 -7.27 7.42 13.40
N GLN A 111 -6.26 6.66 13.82
CA GLN A 111 -5.01 7.23 14.34
C GLN A 111 -4.34 8.12 13.31
N ASN A 112 -4.22 7.65 12.07
CA ASN A 112 -3.59 8.41 11.00
C ASN A 112 -4.36 9.70 10.67
N ILE A 113 -5.70 9.64 10.57
CA ILE A 113 -6.53 10.82 10.30
C ILE A 113 -6.44 11.84 11.44
N LEU A 114 -6.54 11.38 12.70
CA LEU A 114 -6.49 12.26 13.88
C LEU A 114 -5.10 12.88 14.09
N ASN A 115 -4.02 12.16 13.77
CA ASN A 115 -2.65 12.63 13.91
C ASN A 115 -2.19 13.53 12.74
N GLY A 116 -3.11 13.98 11.87
CA GLY A 116 -2.81 14.91 10.77
C GLY A 116 -2.32 14.23 9.48
N GLY A 117 -2.37 12.90 9.39
CA GLY A 117 -2.13 12.11 8.18
C GLY A 117 -3.39 11.87 7.33
N GLY A 118 -4.47 12.62 7.59
CA GLY A 118 -5.69 12.57 6.76
C GLY A 118 -5.40 12.82 5.28
N PRO A 119 -6.29 12.36 4.37
CA PRO A 119 -6.08 12.46 2.93
C PRO A 119 -5.70 13.91 2.57
N ARG A 120 -4.49 14.08 2.05
CA ARG A 120 -4.08 15.38 1.53
C ARG A 120 -4.98 15.67 0.33
N PRO A 121 -5.78 16.76 0.34
CA PRO A 121 -6.48 17.17 -0.85
C PRO A 121 -5.40 17.51 -1.89
N TYR A 122 -5.44 16.81 -3.03
CA TYR A 122 -4.75 17.23 -4.24
C TYR A 122 -5.56 18.31 -4.93
#